data_AF-A0A9E0G6K0-F1
#
_entry.id   AF-A0A9E0G6K0-F1
#
_cell.length_a   1.000
_cell.length_b   1.000
_cell.length_c   1.000
_cell.angle_alpha   90.00
_cell.angle_beta   90.00
_cell.angle_gamma   90.00
#
_symmetry.space_group_name_H-M   'P 1'
#
loop_
_entity.id
_entity.type
_entity.pdbx_description
1 polymer ?
#
loop_
_entity_poly.entity_id
_entity_poly.type
_entity_poly.pdbx_seq_one_letter_code
_entity_poly.pdbx_strand_id
1 'polypeptide(L)'
;MTLSPLRMRTISFLWGFGEATFFFFVPDIWLTYLVLVNRREGYRNIPFVIAGALAGGAVMYLYGAYASDSARLFLDAVPAIGPALIDGARESMREGHALVVMQAGSLSGVPYKIYAVVGGEMGLSPVLFAVYSVIARGVRFLLVTSLAAAVGYFLLGAVPDN
;
A
#
# COMPACT_ATOMS: atom_id res chain seq x y z
N MET A 1 -13.29 8.66 22.32
CA MET A 1 -14.39 8.11 21.50
C MET A 1 -13.83 6.90 20.75
N THR A 2 -14.11 5.68 21.20
CA THR A 2 -13.66 4.46 20.50
C THR A 2 -14.54 4.26 19.27
N LEU A 3 -13.94 4.23 18.08
CA LEU A 3 -14.69 3.95 16.85
C LEU A 3 -15.27 2.53 16.91
N SER A 4 -16.43 2.31 16.31
CA SER A 4 -16.96 0.95 16.21
C SER A 4 -16.08 0.10 15.29
N PRO A 5 -15.98 -1.23 15.52
CA PRO A 5 -15.11 -2.08 14.72
C PRO A 5 -15.44 -2.04 13.22
N LEU A 6 -16.71 -1.90 12.85
CA LEU A 6 -17.14 -1.72 11.46
C LEU A 6 -16.56 -0.44 10.85
N ARG A 7 -16.62 0.70 11.57
CA ARG A 7 -16.08 1.97 11.10
C ARG A 7 -14.57 1.88 10.88
N MET A 8 -13.84 1.24 11.79
CA MET A 8 -12.39 1.05 11.63
C MET A 8 -12.06 0.29 10.34
N ARG A 9 -12.79 -0.80 10.07
CA ARG A 9 -12.58 -1.64 8.88
C ARG A 9 -12.93 -0.90 7.60
N THR A 10 -14.01 -0.12 7.60
CA THR A 10 -14.39 0.75 6.48
C THR A 10 -13.31 1.80 6.21
N ILE A 11 -12.81 2.48 7.25
CA ILE A 11 -11.73 3.46 7.10
C ILE A 11 -10.47 2.78 6.54
N SER A 12 -10.07 1.63 7.09
CA SER A 12 -8.93 0.85 6.63
C SER A 12 -9.02 0.50 5.15
N PHE A 13 -10.19 0.02 4.71
CA PHE A 13 -10.45 -0.30 3.31
C PHE A 13 -10.37 0.95 2.42
N LEU A 14 -11.09 2.01 2.77
CA LEU A 14 -11.12 3.25 1.97
C LEU A 14 -9.76 3.92 1.90
N TRP A 15 -8.97 3.86 2.98
CA TRP A 15 -7.62 4.41 3.01
C TRP A 15 -6.68 3.62 2.10
N GLY A 16 -6.73 2.28 2.18
CA GLY A 16 -5.97 1.40 1.28
C GLY A 16 -6.31 1.65 -0.18
N PHE A 17 -7.60 1.79 -0.51
CA PHE A 17 -8.07 2.10 -1.85
C PHE A 17 -7.61 3.48 -2.34
N GLY A 18 -7.78 4.49 -1.49
CA GLY A 18 -7.40 5.87 -1.80
C GLY A 18 -5.90 5.98 -2.09
N GLU A 19 -5.05 5.43 -1.22
CA GLU A 19 -3.61 5.48 -1.44
C GLU A 19 -3.17 4.70 -2.67
N ALA A 20 -3.80 3.56 -2.96
CA ALA A 20 -3.49 2.79 -4.16
C ALA A 20 -3.92 3.47 -5.47
N THR A 21 -4.74 4.53 -5.42
CA THR A 21 -5.26 5.24 -6.61
C THR A 21 -4.69 6.65 -6.71
N PHE A 22 -5.18 7.60 -5.91
CA PHE A 22 -4.88 9.04 -6.07
C PHE A 22 -4.28 9.68 -4.80
N PHE A 23 -4.51 9.11 -3.63
CA PHE A 23 -4.14 9.71 -2.34
C PHE A 23 -2.64 9.53 -2.04
N PHE A 24 -1.99 10.54 -1.48
CA PHE A 24 -0.56 10.48 -1.16
C PHE A 24 -0.26 10.03 0.27
N PHE A 25 -1.25 10.01 1.16
CA PHE A 25 -1.05 9.60 2.55
C PHE A 25 -1.11 8.07 2.71
N VAL A 26 -0.03 7.49 3.21
CA VAL A 26 0.14 6.04 3.35
C VAL A 26 -0.75 5.48 4.47
N PRO A 27 -1.39 4.31 4.30
CA PRO A 27 -2.19 3.66 5.33
C PRO A 27 -1.46 3.37 6.64
N ASP A 28 -0.13 3.36 6.61
CA ASP A 28 0.78 3.25 7.75
C ASP A 28 0.37 4.17 8.89
N ILE A 29 -0.02 5.42 8.59
CA ILE A 29 -0.45 6.41 9.60
C ILE A 29 -1.66 5.89 10.38
N TRP A 30 -2.64 5.34 9.66
CA TRP A 30 -3.86 4.81 10.25
C TRP A 30 -3.60 3.53 11.06
N LEU A 31 -2.79 2.61 10.55
CA LEU A 31 -2.42 1.37 11.24
C LEU A 31 -1.59 1.64 12.51
N THR A 32 -0.65 2.59 12.44
CA THR A 32 0.13 3.05 13.59
C THR A 32 -0.79 3.66 14.66
N TYR A 33 -1.75 4.50 14.29
CA TYR A 33 -2.73 5.02 15.24
C TYR A 33 -3.53 3.88 15.90
N LEU A 34 -4.07 2.96 15.09
CA LEU A 34 -4.87 1.85 15.61
C LEU A 34 -4.09 0.98 16.58
N VAL A 35 -2.86 0.59 16.23
CA VAL A 35 -2.08 -0.33 17.08
C VAL A 35 -1.64 0.32 18.39
N LEU A 36 -1.44 1.64 18.43
CA LEU A 36 -1.11 2.37 19.66
C LEU A 36 -2.33 2.56 20.57
N VAL A 37 -3.54 2.62 20.02
CA VAL A 37 -4.80 2.73 20.79
C VAL A 37 -5.31 1.36 21.24
N ASN A 38 -5.25 0.38 20.34
CA ASN A 38 -5.69 -0.99 20.56
C ASN A 38 -4.85 -1.92 19.67
N ARG A 39 -3.92 -2.63 20.29
CA ARG A 39 -2.96 -3.50 19.58
C ARG A 39 -3.67 -4.48 18.64
N ARG A 40 -4.73 -5.11 19.14
CA ARG A 40 -5.48 -6.15 18.42
C ARG A 40 -6.19 -5.57 17.20
N GLU A 41 -6.79 -4.39 17.30
CA GLU A 41 -7.42 -3.74 16.16
C GLU A 41 -6.39 -3.25 15.13
N GLY A 42 -5.19 -2.83 15.55
CA GLY A 42 -4.09 -2.54 14.62
C GLY A 42 -3.82 -3.69 13.63
N TYR A 43 -3.61 -4.90 14.16
CA TYR A 43 -3.37 -6.08 13.31
C TYR A 43 -4.61 -6.55 12.55
N ARG A 44 -5.80 -6.51 13.17
CA ARG A 44 -7.06 -6.93 12.52
C ARG A 44 -7.43 -6.07 11.31
N ASN A 45 -6.94 -4.83 11.26
CA ASN A 45 -7.26 -3.90 10.18
C ASN A 45 -6.32 -4.01 8.97
N ILE A 46 -5.13 -4.62 9.11
CA ILE A 46 -4.18 -4.89 8.01
C ILE A 46 -4.85 -5.55 6.78
N PRO A 47 -5.60 -6.66 6.91
CA PRO A 47 -6.23 -7.30 5.74
C PRO A 47 -7.23 -6.38 5.03
N PHE A 48 -7.90 -5.47 5.74
CA PHE A 48 -8.83 -4.52 5.12
C PHE A 48 -8.11 -3.43 4.34
N VAL A 49 -6.96 -2.95 4.85
CA VAL A 49 -6.08 -2.06 4.09
C VAL A 49 -5.56 -2.75 2.83
N ILE A 50 -5.13 -4.01 2.93
CA ILE A 50 -4.68 -4.80 1.78
C ILE A 50 -5.82 -4.98 0.78
N ALA A 51 -7.04 -5.32 1.22
CA ALA A 51 -8.18 -5.48 0.34
C ALA A 51 -8.52 -4.18 -0.42
N GLY A 52 -8.53 -3.04 0.29
CA GLY A 52 -8.70 -1.74 -0.34
C GLY A 52 -7.59 -1.44 -1.35
N ALA A 53 -6.34 -1.71 -0.96
CA ALA A 53 -5.18 -1.52 -1.83
C ALA A 53 -5.24 -2.39 -3.08
N LEU A 54 -5.66 -3.65 -2.98
CA LEU A 54 -5.84 -4.52 -4.14
C LEU A 54 -6.95 -4.00 -5.06
N ALA A 55 -8.06 -3.51 -4.51
CA ALA A 55 -9.13 -2.94 -5.30
C ALA A 55 -8.67 -1.68 -6.05
N GLY A 56 -7.98 -0.76 -5.37
CA GLY A 56 -7.42 0.44 -5.99
C GLY A 56 -6.28 0.14 -6.97
N GLY A 57 -5.42 -0.81 -6.61
CA GLY A 57 -4.33 -1.31 -7.45
C GLY A 57 -4.84 -1.99 -8.71
N ALA A 58 -5.95 -2.72 -8.65
CA ALA A 58 -6.59 -3.29 -9.82
C ALA A 58 -7.09 -2.19 -10.77
N VAL A 59 -7.67 -1.10 -10.25
CA VAL A 59 -8.06 0.06 -11.09
C VAL A 59 -6.85 0.65 -11.79
N MET A 60 -5.75 0.90 -11.06
CA MET A 60 -4.53 1.46 -11.64
C MET A 60 -3.83 0.51 -12.60
N TYR A 61 -3.85 -0.78 -12.32
CA TYR A 61 -3.35 -1.84 -13.20
C TYR A 61 -4.12 -1.86 -14.52
N LEU A 62 -5.45 -1.84 -14.47
CA LEU A 62 -6.27 -1.81 -15.68
C LEU A 62 -6.07 -0.50 -16.44
N TYR A 63 -5.89 0.62 -15.73
CA TYR A 63 -5.58 1.90 -16.37
C TYR A 63 -4.24 1.84 -17.12
N GLY A 64 -3.20 1.27 -16.51
CA GLY A 64 -1.92 1.03 -17.17
C GLY A 64 -2.00 0.07 -18.36
N ALA A 65 -2.83 -0.97 -18.27
CA ALA A 65 -2.99 -1.97 -19.32
C ALA A 65 -3.75 -1.44 -20.56
N TYR A 66 -4.74 -0.56 -20.37
CA TYR A 66 -5.58 -0.06 -21.47
C TYR A 66 -5.22 1.35 -21.95
N ALA A 67 -4.57 2.16 -21.13
CA ALA A 67 -4.24 3.56 -21.44
C ALA A 67 -2.96 4.02 -20.73
N SER A 68 -1.85 3.31 -20.95
CA SER A 68 -0.56 3.54 -20.28
C SER A 68 -0.09 5.00 -20.31
N ASP A 69 -0.11 5.67 -21.46
CA ASP A 69 0.33 7.06 -21.58
C ASP A 69 -0.49 8.00 -20.69
N SER A 70 -1.82 7.86 -20.69
CA SER A 70 -2.72 8.63 -19.86
C SER A 70 -2.55 8.30 -18.36
N ALA A 71 -2.31 7.03 -18.04
CA ALA A 71 -2.04 6.59 -16.67
C ALA A 71 -0.73 7.17 -16.13
N ARG A 72 0.31 7.28 -16.97
CA ARG A 72 1.60 7.89 -16.60
C ARG A 72 1.46 9.40 -16.37
N LEU A 73 0.71 10.11 -17.22
CA LEU A 73 0.38 11.52 -17.00
C LEU A 73 -0.41 11.73 -15.72
N PHE A 74 -1.37 10.84 -15.43
CA PHE A 74 -2.11 10.88 -14.17
C PHE A 74 -1.17 10.69 -12.96
N LEU A 75 -0.24 9.74 -13.03
CA LEU A 75 0.73 9.52 -11.96
C LEU A 75 1.65 10.73 -11.74
N ASP A 76 2.10 11.39 -12.81
CA ASP A 76 2.94 12.58 -12.74
C ASP A 76 2.23 13.78 -12.09
N ALA A 77 0.90 13.83 -12.18
CA ALA A 77 0.09 14.83 -11.50
C ALA A 77 -0.10 14.55 -9.98
N VAL A 78 0.24 13.35 -9.50
CA VAL A 78 0.13 13.02 -8.07
C VAL A 78 1.34 13.61 -7.32
N PRO A 79 1.11 14.34 -6.20
CA PRO A 79 2.21 14.89 -5.41
C PRO A 79 3.24 13.83 -5.01
N ALA A 80 4.52 14.22 -5.07
CA ALA A 80 5.68 13.36 -4.77
C ALA A 80 5.90 12.17 -5.74
N ILE A 81 5.18 12.13 -6.86
CA ILE A 81 5.49 11.27 -8.00
C ILE A 81 6.00 12.15 -9.13
N GLY A 82 7.14 11.78 -9.70
CA GLY A 82 7.69 12.45 -10.87
C GLY A 82 8.18 11.45 -11.90
N PRO A 83 8.57 11.90 -13.11
CA PRO A 83 8.83 11.00 -14.24
C PRO A 83 9.96 10.01 -13.96
N ALA A 84 11.03 10.48 -13.31
CA ALA A 84 12.18 9.65 -12.94
C ALA A 84 11.82 8.48 -12.01
N LEU A 85 10.83 8.66 -11.12
CA LEU A 85 10.39 7.59 -10.23
C LEU A 85 9.57 6.53 -10.98
N ILE A 86 8.75 6.97 -11.93
CA ILE A 86 7.96 6.10 -12.81
C ILE A 86 8.90 5.29 -13.71
N ASP A 87 9.84 5.97 -14.37
CA ASP A 87 10.82 5.34 -15.27
C ASP A 87 11.73 4.36 -14.52
N GLY A 88 12.21 4.74 -13.33
CA GLY A 88 13.02 3.85 -12.49
C GLY A 88 12.26 2.60 -12.04
N ALA A 89 10.99 2.73 -11.68
CA ALA A 89 10.14 1.59 -11.33
C ALA A 89 9.88 0.68 -12.53
N ARG A 90 9.66 1.26 -13.72
CA ARG A 90 9.51 0.52 -14.98
C ARG A 90 10.76 -0.26 -15.33
N GLU A 91 11.93 0.39 -15.30
CA GLU A 91 13.19 -0.28 -15.64
C GLU A 91 13.49 -1.39 -14.64
N SER A 92 13.29 -1.14 -13.34
CA SER A 92 13.45 -2.17 -12.31
C SER A 92 12.53 -3.37 -12.55
N MET A 93 11.28 -3.14 -12.93
CA MET A 93 10.32 -4.20 -13.27
C MET A 93 10.69 -4.97 -14.55
N ARG A 94 11.41 -4.33 -15.48
CA ARG A 94 11.89 -4.93 -16.73
C ARG A 94 13.09 -5.83 -16.51
N GLU A 95 14.02 -5.41 -15.67
CA GLU A 95 15.27 -6.12 -15.40
C GLU A 95 15.15 -7.16 -14.28
N GLY A 96 14.30 -6.89 -13.30
CA GLY A 96 14.17 -7.68 -12.08
C GLY A 96 12.94 -8.60 -12.06
N HIS A 97 12.94 -9.51 -11.09
CA HIS A 97 11.74 -10.31 -10.80
C HIS A 97 10.69 -9.44 -10.11
N ALA A 98 9.49 -9.33 -10.70
CA ALA A 98 8.43 -8.39 -10.27
C ALA A 98 8.15 -8.43 -8.76
N LEU A 99 8.06 -9.62 -8.14
CA LEU A 99 7.88 -9.73 -6.68
C LEU A 99 8.98 -9.01 -5.88
N VAL A 100 10.24 -9.21 -6.25
CA VAL A 100 11.40 -8.64 -5.54
C VAL A 100 11.39 -7.13 -5.70
N VAL A 101 11.14 -6.64 -6.92
CA VAL A 101 11.09 -5.21 -7.23
C VAL A 101 9.95 -4.51 -6.50
N MET A 102 8.74 -5.08 -6.54
CA MET A 102 7.58 -4.55 -5.82
C MET A 102 7.80 -4.55 -4.31
N GLN A 103 8.43 -5.60 -3.77
CA GLN A 103 8.74 -5.67 -2.34
C GLN A 103 9.80 -4.64 -1.94
N ALA A 104 10.88 -4.50 -2.71
CA ALA A 104 11.93 -3.52 -2.47
C ALA A 104 11.38 -2.09 -2.56
N GLY A 105 10.63 -1.78 -3.62
CA GLY A 105 9.97 -0.49 -3.78
C GLY A 105 9.00 -0.17 -2.64
N SER A 106 8.19 -1.14 -2.22
CA SER A 106 7.31 -1.02 -1.06
C SER A 106 8.08 -0.64 0.20
N LEU A 107 9.26 -1.20 0.44
CA LEU A 107 10.08 -0.88 1.62
C LEU A 107 10.81 0.48 1.48
N SER A 108 11.25 0.83 0.27
CA SER A 108 11.90 2.11 -0.02
C SER A 108 10.94 3.31 -0.08
N GLY A 109 9.63 3.08 0.05
CA GLY A 109 8.63 4.14 0.03
C GLY A 109 8.16 4.55 -1.35
N VAL A 110 8.43 3.75 -2.39
CA VAL A 110 7.90 3.97 -3.73
C VAL A 110 6.38 3.72 -3.70
N PRO A 111 5.55 4.67 -4.17
CA PRO A 111 4.10 4.53 -4.15
C PRO A 111 3.62 3.29 -4.93
N TYR A 112 2.75 2.50 -4.30
CA TYR A 112 2.26 1.24 -4.86
C TYR A 112 1.57 1.41 -6.24
N LYS A 113 0.86 2.51 -6.43
CA LYS A 113 0.16 2.87 -7.68
C LYS A 113 1.08 2.91 -8.91
N ILE A 114 2.37 3.21 -8.74
CA ILE A 114 3.35 3.21 -9.84
C ILE A 114 3.54 1.78 -10.34
N TYR A 115 3.79 0.82 -9.44
CA TYR A 115 3.92 -0.58 -9.80
C TYR A 115 2.62 -1.19 -10.35
N ALA A 116 1.46 -0.68 -9.92
CA ALA A 116 0.19 -1.09 -10.50
C ALA A 116 0.10 -0.69 -11.98
N VAL A 117 0.31 0.58 -12.31
CA VAL A 117 0.31 1.07 -13.71
C VAL A 117 1.37 0.36 -14.55
N VAL A 118 2.60 0.27 -14.05
CA VAL A 118 3.71 -0.38 -14.75
C VAL A 118 3.43 -1.87 -14.97
N GLY A 119 2.88 -2.57 -13.98
CA GLY A 119 2.50 -3.98 -14.10
C GLY A 119 1.44 -4.20 -15.17
N GLY A 120 0.45 -3.30 -15.26
CA GLY A 120 -0.57 -3.32 -16.31
C GLY A 120 0.01 -3.05 -17.69
N GLU A 121 0.84 -2.01 -17.80
CA GLU A 121 1.53 -1.63 -19.03
C GLU A 121 2.41 -2.77 -19.58
N MET A 122 3.09 -3.50 -18.69
CA MET A 122 3.97 -4.61 -19.05
C MET A 122 3.23 -5.95 -19.24
N GLY A 123 1.91 -6.00 -19.02
CA GLY A 123 1.12 -7.22 -19.16
C GLY A 123 1.42 -8.30 -18.12
N LEU A 124 1.86 -7.92 -16.91
CA LEU A 124 2.07 -8.86 -15.81
C LEU A 124 0.75 -9.51 -15.43
N SER A 125 0.66 -10.86 -15.44
CA SER A 125 -0.57 -11.59 -15.09
C SER A 125 -1.31 -10.95 -13.90
N PRO A 126 -2.60 -10.56 -14.04
CA PRO A 126 -3.35 -9.89 -12.98
C PRO A 126 -3.37 -10.68 -11.66
N VAL A 127 -3.36 -12.02 -11.76
CA VAL A 127 -3.30 -12.91 -10.60
C VAL A 127 -1.94 -12.82 -9.92
N LEU A 128 -0.84 -12.85 -10.68
CA LEU A 128 0.50 -12.70 -10.10
C LEU A 128 0.69 -11.30 -9.52
N PHE A 129 0.23 -10.26 -10.20
CA PHE A 129 0.24 -8.90 -9.69
C PHE A 129 -0.50 -8.80 -8.35
N ALA A 130 -1.70 -9.39 -8.23
CA ALA A 130 -2.45 -9.40 -6.98
C ALA A 130 -1.70 -10.14 -5.86
N VAL A 131 -1.14 -11.32 -6.15
CA VAL A 131 -0.34 -12.09 -5.18
C VAL A 131 0.89 -11.30 -4.71
N TYR A 132 1.65 -10.72 -5.64
CA TYR A 132 2.83 -9.93 -5.32
C TYR A 132 2.46 -8.67 -4.54
N SER A 133 1.32 -8.06 -4.86
CA SER A 133 0.78 -6.91 -4.11
C SER A 133 0.46 -7.30 -2.67
N VAL A 134 -0.20 -8.44 -2.43
CA VAL A 134 -0.48 -8.93 -1.06
C VAL A 134 0.81 -9.12 -0.28
N ILE A 135 1.83 -9.75 -0.88
CA ILE A 135 3.11 -9.99 -0.21
C ILE A 135 3.81 -8.65 0.08
N ALA A 136 4.04 -7.83 -0.95
CA ALA A 136 4.79 -6.58 -0.85
C ALA A 136 4.17 -5.60 0.17
N ARG A 137 2.84 -5.51 0.17
CA ARG A 137 2.07 -4.63 1.06
C ARG A 137 1.93 -5.23 2.45
N GLY A 138 1.62 -6.52 2.52
CA GLY A 138 1.44 -7.24 3.79
C GLY A 138 2.69 -7.21 4.64
N VAL A 139 3.86 -7.45 4.04
CA VAL A 139 5.15 -7.35 4.75
C VAL A 139 5.35 -5.94 5.30
N ARG A 140 5.19 -4.88 4.49
CA ARG A 140 5.33 -3.49 4.95
C ARG A 140 4.39 -3.18 6.11
N PHE A 141 3.10 -3.49 5.97
CA PHE A 141 2.11 -3.16 6.99
C PHE A 141 2.33 -3.92 8.28
N LEU A 142 2.69 -5.21 8.21
CA LEU A 142 3.04 -5.99 9.40
C LEU A 142 4.28 -5.44 10.09
N LEU A 143 5.32 -5.07 9.32
CA LEU A 143 6.55 -4.49 9.86
C LEU A 143 6.29 -3.16 10.57
N VAL A 144 5.64 -2.21 9.89
CA VAL A 144 5.37 -0.87 10.45
C VAL A 144 4.44 -0.96 11.67
N THR A 145 3.39 -1.77 11.58
CA THR A 145 2.45 -1.99 12.70
C THR A 145 3.16 -2.61 13.91
N SER A 146 4.02 -3.59 13.68
CA SER A 146 4.76 -4.26 14.77
C SER A 146 5.84 -3.38 15.37
N LEU A 147 6.53 -2.60 14.56
CA LEU A 147 7.50 -1.62 15.03
C LEU A 147 6.82 -0.55 15.88
N ALA A 148 5.69 0.00 15.42
CA ALA A 148 4.90 0.96 16.18
C ALA A 148 4.41 0.38 17.51
N ALA A 149 3.94 -0.87 17.53
CA ALA A 149 3.56 -1.55 18.76
C ALA A 149 4.74 -1.71 19.73
N ALA A 150 5.93 -2.11 19.24
CA ALA A 150 7.12 -2.28 20.06
C ALA A 150 7.62 -0.96 20.65
N VAL A 151 7.67 0.11 19.84
CA VAL A 151 8.02 1.46 20.29
C VAL A 151 6.99 1.99 21.28
N GLY A 152 5.70 1.80 21.01
CA GLY A 152 4.63 2.17 21.93
C GLY A 152 4.76 1.47 23.29
N TYR A 153 5.07 0.17 23.29
CA TYR A 153 5.31 -0.57 24.52
C TYR A 153 6.51 -0.04 25.30
N PHE A 154 7.62 0.22 24.61
CA PHE A 154 8.85 0.73 25.22
C PHE A 154 8.69 2.14 25.82
N LEU A 155 8.01 3.04 25.11
CA LEU A 155 7.86 4.44 25.52
C LEU A 155 6.70 4.70 26.49
N LEU A 156 5.60 3.96 26.34
CA LEU A 156 4.36 4.21 27.09
C LEU A 156 4.14 3.21 28.24
N GLY A 157 5.01 2.20 28.39
CA GLY A 157 4.94 1.20 29.47
C GLY A 157 3.83 0.15 29.32
N ALA A 158 2.87 0.36 28.42
CA ALA A 158 1.91 -0.63 27.94
C ALA A 158 1.24 -0.15 26.64
N VAL A 159 1.11 -1.03 25.65
CA VAL A 159 0.15 -0.82 24.56
C VAL A 159 -1.18 -1.43 25.02
N PRO A 160 -2.30 -0.69 25.03
CA PRO A 160 -3.57 -1.22 25.51
C PRO A 160 -4.03 -2.43 24.67
N ASP A 161 -4.35 -3.54 25.36
CA ASP A 161 -4.83 -4.79 24.75
C ASP A 161 -6.37 -4.92 24.72
N ASN A 162 -7.08 -3.81 25.00
CA ASN A 162 -8.53 -3.74 25.24
C ASN A 162 -9.40 -4.61 24.29
#